data_AF-A0AA44REA8-F1
#
_entry.id   AF-A0AA44REA8-F1
#
_cell.length_a   1.000
_cell.length_b   1.000
_cell.length_c   1.000
_cell.angle_alpha   90.00
_cell.angle_beta   90.00
_cell.angle_gamma   90.00
#
_symmetry.space_group_name_H-M   'P 1'
#
loop_
_entity.id
_entity.type
_entity.pdbx_description
1 polymer ?
#
loop_
_entity_poly.entity_id
_entity_poly.type
_entity_poly.pdbx_seq_one_letter_code
_entity_poly.pdbx_strand_id
1 'polypeptide(L)'
;ATPAAQASDDRYEVTQQRNPDAACLDCHKPDTEGMHGKHASVINPNNKLPVTCTNCHGQPSPQHREGVKDVMRFNEPMYKVGEQNSVCMSCHLPEQLQKAFWPHDVHVTKVACASCHSLHPQQDTM
;
A
#
# COMPACT_ATOMS: atom_id res chain seq x y z
N ALA A 1 -26.65 27.93 -39.45
CA ALA A 1 -26.92 26.89 -38.44
C ALA A 1 -25.63 26.11 -38.24
N THR A 2 -25.04 26.21 -37.06
CA THR A 2 -23.81 25.48 -36.71
C THR A 2 -24.20 24.09 -36.21
N PRO A 3 -23.57 22.99 -36.67
CA PRO A 3 -23.92 21.67 -36.17
C PRO A 3 -23.38 21.50 -34.74
N ALA A 4 -24.22 20.99 -33.84
CA ALA A 4 -23.83 20.67 -32.48
C ALA A 4 -22.90 19.44 -32.50
N ALA A 5 -21.75 19.55 -31.83
CA ALA A 5 -20.86 18.42 -31.60
C ALA A 5 -21.54 17.43 -30.64
N GLN A 6 -21.67 16.18 -31.07
CA GLN A 6 -22.14 15.08 -30.22
C GLN A 6 -21.04 14.72 -29.22
N ALA A 7 -21.33 14.82 -27.94
CA ALA A 7 -20.46 14.31 -26.88
C ALA A 7 -20.57 12.77 -26.86
N SER A 8 -19.52 12.08 -27.30
CA SER A 8 -19.36 10.63 -27.11
C SER A 8 -19.00 10.35 -25.65
N ASP A 9 -19.83 9.57 -24.96
CA ASP A 9 -19.69 9.15 -23.56
C ASP A 9 -18.66 8.00 -23.37
N ASP A 10 -17.66 7.93 -24.24
CA ASP A 10 -16.60 6.93 -24.18
C ASP A 10 -15.45 7.45 -23.31
N ARG A 11 -15.62 7.30 -21.99
CA ARG A 11 -14.51 7.53 -21.05
C ARG A 11 -13.46 6.44 -21.24
N TYR A 12 -12.30 6.80 -21.76
CA TYR A 12 -11.15 5.91 -21.90
C TYR A 12 -10.76 5.29 -20.55
N GLU A 13 -10.74 3.96 -20.48
CA GLU A 13 -10.22 3.21 -19.33
C GLU A 13 -8.68 3.25 -19.37
N VAL A 14 -8.08 3.96 -18.41
CA VAL A 14 -6.62 4.06 -18.30
C VAL A 14 -6.11 2.90 -17.44
N THR A 15 -5.39 1.97 -18.05
CA THR A 15 -4.68 0.90 -17.35
C THR A 15 -3.19 1.22 -17.25
N GLN A 16 -2.55 0.81 -16.13
CA GLN A 16 -1.11 0.91 -15.98
C GLN A 16 -0.42 0.04 -17.04
N GLN A 17 0.32 0.65 -17.98
CA GLN A 17 1.06 -0.10 -19.01
C GLN A 17 2.17 -0.98 -18.44
N ARG A 18 2.67 -0.71 -17.23
CA ARG A 18 3.72 -1.48 -16.56
C ARG A 18 3.31 -1.75 -15.12
N ASN A 19 3.37 -3.01 -14.70
CA ASN A 19 3.18 -3.36 -13.31
C ASN A 19 4.40 -2.86 -12.49
N PRO A 20 4.23 -1.91 -11.56
CA PRO A 20 5.34 -1.41 -10.72
C PRO A 20 5.98 -2.50 -9.86
N ASP A 21 5.28 -3.61 -9.64
CA ASP A 21 5.74 -4.73 -8.80
C ASP A 21 6.67 -5.69 -9.54
N ALA A 22 6.71 -5.65 -10.88
CA ALA A 22 7.46 -6.62 -11.68
C ALA A 22 8.95 -6.67 -11.27
N ALA A 23 9.58 -5.50 -11.10
CA ALA A 23 10.98 -5.42 -10.70
C ALA A 23 11.24 -5.93 -9.27
N CYS A 24 10.23 -5.86 -8.39
CA CYS A 24 10.32 -6.39 -7.03
C CYS A 24 10.29 -7.92 -7.03
N LEU A 25 9.38 -8.49 -7.83
CA LEU A 25 9.16 -9.94 -7.92
C LEU A 25 10.26 -10.69 -8.69
N ASP A 26 11.13 -9.98 -9.42
CA ASP A 26 12.34 -10.56 -10.00
C ASP A 26 13.32 -11.09 -8.94
N CYS A 27 13.22 -10.60 -7.69
CA CYS A 27 14.09 -10.99 -6.57
C CYS A 27 13.31 -11.50 -5.35
N HIS A 28 12.14 -10.92 -5.05
CA HIS A 28 11.29 -11.32 -3.92
C HIS A 28 10.29 -12.40 -4.31
N LYS A 29 10.19 -13.46 -3.51
CA LYS A 29 9.39 -14.64 -3.86
C LYS A 29 7.90 -14.37 -3.70
N PRO A 30 7.07 -14.54 -4.75
CA PRO A 30 5.63 -14.25 -4.68
C PRO A 30 4.92 -15.03 -3.56
N ASP A 31 5.26 -16.30 -3.34
CA ASP A 31 4.55 -17.14 -2.36
C ASP A 31 4.70 -16.65 -0.92
N THR A 32 5.83 -15.98 -0.59
CA THR A 32 6.14 -15.55 0.79
C THR A 32 6.08 -14.04 0.97
N GLU A 33 6.46 -13.28 -0.06
CA GLU A 33 6.63 -11.83 -0.02
C GLU A 33 5.68 -11.11 -0.99
N GLY A 34 4.89 -11.86 -1.75
CA GLY A 34 3.86 -11.32 -2.61
C GLY A 34 2.78 -10.59 -1.81
N MET A 35 2.14 -9.63 -2.46
CA MET A 35 0.98 -8.97 -1.90
C MET A 35 -0.25 -9.86 -2.11
N HIS A 36 -0.83 -10.35 -1.01
CA HIS A 36 -2.04 -11.16 -1.02
C HIS A 36 -3.18 -10.47 -0.26
N GLY A 37 -4.34 -11.13 -0.22
CA GLY A 37 -5.50 -10.66 0.53
C GLY A 37 -6.09 -9.36 -0.02
N LYS A 38 -6.61 -8.53 0.88
CA LYS A 38 -7.33 -7.31 0.48
C LYS A 38 -6.43 -6.30 -0.22
N HIS A 39 -5.22 -6.06 0.27
CA HIS A 39 -4.31 -5.09 -0.34
C HIS A 39 -3.91 -5.46 -1.78
N ALA A 40 -3.96 -6.75 -2.16
CA ALA A 40 -3.70 -7.19 -3.52
C ALA A 40 -4.82 -6.86 -4.54
N SER A 41 -6.02 -6.53 -4.06
CA SER A 41 -7.22 -6.42 -4.90
C SER A 41 -7.96 -5.08 -4.78
N VAL A 42 -7.48 -4.17 -3.93
CA VAL A 42 -8.09 -2.86 -3.73
C VAL A 42 -7.43 -1.78 -4.57
N ILE A 43 -8.21 -0.73 -4.82
CA ILE A 43 -7.75 0.48 -5.49
C ILE A 43 -7.26 1.47 -4.43
N ASN A 44 -6.07 2.02 -4.65
CA ASN A 44 -5.50 3.05 -3.82
C ASN A 44 -6.36 4.33 -3.91
N PRO A 45 -6.89 4.83 -2.78
CA PRO A 45 -7.80 5.98 -2.79
C PRO A 45 -7.14 7.28 -3.25
N ASN A 46 -5.81 7.39 -3.18
CA ASN A 46 -5.07 8.61 -3.47
C ASN A 46 -4.78 8.82 -4.96
N ASN A 47 -4.61 7.74 -5.72
CA ASN A 47 -4.25 7.81 -7.15
C ASN A 47 -5.22 7.07 -8.08
N LYS A 48 -6.22 6.36 -7.54
CA LYS A 48 -7.22 5.57 -8.28
C LYS A 48 -6.64 4.43 -9.11
N LEU A 49 -5.45 3.95 -8.75
CA LEU A 49 -4.80 2.80 -9.36
C LEU A 49 -4.75 1.62 -8.37
N PRO A 50 -4.54 0.38 -8.83
CA PRO A 50 -4.31 -0.75 -7.93
C PRO A 50 -3.16 -0.45 -6.95
N VAL A 51 -3.29 -0.96 -5.73
CA VAL A 51 -2.18 -0.90 -4.77
C VAL A 51 -1.01 -1.72 -5.30
N THR A 52 0.21 -1.22 -5.10
CA THR A 52 1.48 -1.83 -5.52
C THR A 52 2.45 -1.93 -4.34
N CYS A 53 3.49 -2.74 -4.46
CA CYS A 53 4.55 -2.90 -3.44
C CYS A 53 5.10 -1.54 -2.98
N THR A 54 5.32 -0.64 -3.94
CA THR A 54 5.87 0.70 -3.70
C THR A 54 4.94 1.65 -2.94
N ASN A 55 3.64 1.36 -2.85
CA ASN A 55 2.73 2.16 -2.03
C ASN A 55 2.96 1.94 -0.54
N CYS A 56 3.49 0.77 -0.16
CA CYS A 56 3.83 0.45 1.23
C CYS A 56 5.33 0.58 1.49
N HIS A 57 6.14 0.05 0.59
CA HIS A 57 7.59 -0.05 0.75
C HIS A 57 8.34 1.19 0.24
N GLY A 58 7.76 1.97 -0.68
CA GLY A 58 8.48 3.05 -1.36
C GLY A 58 9.37 2.53 -2.49
N GLN A 59 10.30 3.37 -2.95
CA GLN A 59 11.19 3.05 -4.06
C GLN A 59 12.56 2.59 -3.53
N PRO A 60 13.07 1.43 -3.99
CA PRO A 60 14.40 0.97 -3.59
C PRO A 60 15.49 1.88 -4.17
N SER A 61 16.56 2.03 -3.42
CA SER A 61 17.78 2.70 -3.85
C SER A 61 18.67 1.72 -4.63
N PRO A 62 19.71 2.20 -5.34
CA PRO A 62 20.69 1.30 -5.97
C PRO A 62 21.40 0.37 -4.97
N GLN A 63 21.50 0.77 -3.70
CA GLN A 63 22.10 0.00 -2.61
C GLN A 63 21.09 -0.89 -1.88
N HIS A 64 19.86 -1.07 -2.38
CA HIS A 64 18.80 -1.82 -1.70
C HIS A 64 19.23 -3.22 -1.21
N ARG A 65 20.01 -3.92 -2.05
CA ARG A 65 20.54 -5.25 -1.77
C ARG A 65 21.54 -5.29 -0.61
N GLU A 66 22.12 -4.14 -0.24
CA GLU A 66 23.04 -4.01 0.89
C GLU A 66 22.29 -3.83 2.22
N GLY A 67 20.96 -3.82 2.20
CA GLY A 67 20.16 -3.75 3.42
C GLY A 67 19.98 -2.34 3.98
N VAL A 68 20.28 -1.30 3.20
CA VAL A 68 20.16 0.11 3.62
C VAL A 68 18.72 0.49 3.98
N LYS A 69 18.57 1.61 4.72
CA LYS A 69 17.26 2.20 5.06
C LYS A 69 16.67 2.97 3.88
N ASP A 70 16.23 2.25 2.85
CA ASP A 70 15.67 2.83 1.61
C ASP A 70 14.18 2.55 1.39
N VAL A 71 13.74 1.33 1.68
CA VAL A 71 12.32 0.94 1.61
C VAL A 71 11.78 0.61 3.00
N MET A 72 10.51 0.94 3.26
CA MET A 72 9.87 0.61 4.53
C MET A 72 9.95 -0.90 4.79
N ARG A 73 10.38 -1.27 5.99
CA ARG A 73 10.34 -2.63 6.51
C ARG A 73 9.57 -2.63 7.81
N PHE A 74 8.38 -3.23 7.79
CA PHE A 74 7.50 -3.24 8.95
C PHE A 74 8.05 -4.15 10.06
N ASN A 75 7.82 -3.76 11.31
CA ASN A 75 8.35 -4.43 12.51
C ASN A 75 9.89 -4.49 12.60
N GLU A 76 10.62 -3.72 11.79
CA GLU A 76 12.09 -3.63 11.87
C GLU A 76 12.55 -2.48 12.77
N PRO A 77 13.59 -2.65 13.62
CA PRO A 77 14.07 -1.63 14.55
C PRO A 77 14.58 -0.34 13.89
N MET A 78 14.92 -0.39 12.59
CA MET A 78 15.39 0.76 11.82
C MET A 78 14.29 1.81 11.55
N TYR A 79 13.01 1.46 11.73
CA TYR A 79 11.86 2.35 11.57
C TYR A 79 11.12 2.53 12.89
N LYS A 80 10.91 3.79 13.30
CA LYS A 80 10.07 4.12 14.46
C LYS A 80 8.61 3.82 14.16
N VAL A 81 7.82 3.54 15.20
CA VAL A 81 6.37 3.27 15.09
C VAL A 81 5.63 4.28 14.23
N GLY A 82 5.90 5.59 14.44
CA GLY A 82 5.26 6.64 13.65
C GLY A 82 5.65 6.63 12.16
N GLU A 83 6.88 6.24 11.81
CA GLU A 83 7.31 6.09 10.42
C GLU A 83 6.60 4.91 9.75
N GLN A 84 6.39 3.81 10.48
CA GLN A 84 5.68 2.64 9.97
C GLN A 84 4.19 2.94 9.79
N ASN A 85 3.56 3.51 10.81
CA ASN A 85 2.11 3.75 10.81
C ASN A 85 1.69 4.86 9.84
N SER A 86 2.57 5.81 9.50
CA SER A 86 2.27 6.85 8.51
C SER A 86 1.98 6.25 7.12
N VAL A 87 2.59 5.12 6.78
CA VAL A 87 2.33 4.40 5.53
C VAL A 87 0.87 3.95 5.46
N CYS A 88 0.38 3.32 6.52
CA CYS A 88 -1.01 2.87 6.62
C CYS A 88 -1.98 4.06 6.60
N MET A 89 -1.63 5.12 7.32
CA MET A 89 -2.44 6.34 7.43
C MET A 89 -2.47 7.18 6.15
N SER A 90 -1.64 6.85 5.15
CA SER A 90 -1.77 7.44 3.82
C SER A 90 -3.10 7.08 3.15
N CYS A 91 -3.70 5.94 3.51
CA CYS A 91 -4.95 5.44 2.93
C CYS A 91 -6.04 5.22 3.99
N HIS A 92 -5.68 4.81 5.20
CA HIS A 92 -6.62 4.56 6.30
C HIS A 92 -6.78 5.80 7.18
N LEU A 93 -7.99 6.32 7.26
CA LEU A 93 -8.28 7.51 8.06
C LEU A 93 -8.46 7.15 9.54
N PRO A 94 -7.87 7.89 10.50
CA PRO A 94 -7.98 7.62 11.93
C PRO A 94 -9.42 7.46 12.42
N GLU A 95 -10.33 8.33 11.99
CA GLU A 95 -11.75 8.27 12.38
C GLU A 95 -12.42 6.95 11.98
N GLN A 96 -12.09 6.42 10.79
CA GLN A 96 -12.66 5.16 10.30
C GLN A 96 -12.07 3.95 11.03
N LEU A 97 -10.77 3.99 11.33
CA LEU A 97 -10.10 2.96 12.12
C LEU A 97 -10.65 2.90 13.55
N GLN A 98 -10.86 4.06 14.18
CA GLN A 98 -11.47 4.18 15.49
C GLN A 98 -12.88 3.61 15.50
N LYS A 99 -13.72 3.92 14.50
CA LYS A 99 -15.08 3.38 14.38
C LYS A 99 -15.09 1.86 14.21
N ALA A 100 -14.15 1.32 13.45
CA ALA A 100 -14.01 -0.13 13.28
C ALA A 100 -13.57 -0.81 14.58
N PHE A 101 -12.61 -0.21 15.28
CA PHE A 101 -12.13 -0.70 16.56
C PHE A 101 -11.47 0.44 17.35
N TRP A 102 -12.17 0.90 18.40
CA TRP A 102 -11.77 2.06 19.20
C TRP A 102 -10.32 2.01 19.73
N PRO A 103 -9.77 0.85 20.15
CA PRO A 103 -8.40 0.78 20.64
C PRO A 103 -7.32 1.22 19.65
N HIS A 104 -7.60 1.37 18.35
CA HIS A 104 -6.61 1.95 17.43
C HIS A 104 -6.08 3.31 17.92
N ASP A 105 -6.93 4.18 18.47
CA ASP A 105 -6.53 5.52 18.92
C ASP A 105 -5.45 5.50 20.01
N VAL A 106 -5.55 4.55 20.95
CA VAL A 106 -4.62 4.46 22.08
C VAL A 106 -3.33 3.73 21.70
N HIS A 107 -3.37 2.84 20.71
CA HIS A 107 -2.22 2.05 20.29
C HIS A 107 -1.38 2.70 19.19
N VAL A 108 -1.99 3.49 18.30
CA VAL A 108 -1.35 3.97 17.05
C VAL A 108 -0.06 4.78 17.27
N THR A 109 0.14 5.36 18.45
CA THR A 109 1.37 6.11 18.77
C THR A 109 2.48 5.26 19.42
N LYS A 110 2.17 4.02 19.79
CA LYS A 110 3.05 3.14 20.59
C LYS A 110 3.29 1.77 19.97
N VAL A 111 2.37 1.29 19.13
CA VAL A 111 2.40 -0.02 18.51
C VAL A 111 2.29 0.17 16.99
N ALA A 112 3.12 -0.55 16.24
CA ALA A 112 3.04 -0.51 14.78
C ALA A 112 1.81 -1.32 14.31
N CYS A 113 1.13 -0.88 13.26
CA CYS A 113 -0.03 -1.59 12.70
C CYS A 113 0.31 -3.06 12.40
N ALA A 114 1.50 -3.29 11.83
CA ALA A 114 2.01 -4.61 11.47
C ALA A 114 2.37 -5.50 12.66
N SER A 115 2.38 -4.99 13.89
CA SER A 115 2.56 -5.82 15.10
C SER A 115 1.27 -6.56 15.47
N CYS A 116 0.12 -6.12 14.96
CA CYS A 116 -1.16 -6.82 15.07
C CYS A 116 -1.56 -7.44 13.73
N HIS A 117 -1.53 -6.64 12.65
CA HIS A 117 -2.01 -7.05 11.34
C HIS A 117 -0.95 -7.78 10.52
N SER A 118 -1.36 -8.84 9.84
CA SER A 118 -0.52 -9.61 8.91
C SER A 118 -0.71 -9.12 7.47
N LEU A 119 0.36 -8.61 6.85
CA LEU A 119 0.27 -7.91 5.55
C LEU A 119 0.34 -8.82 4.32
N HIS A 120 1.14 -9.88 4.37
CA HIS A 120 1.39 -10.78 3.22
C HIS A 120 0.53 -12.05 3.15
N PRO A 121 -0.07 -12.58 4.24
CA PRO A 121 -0.99 -13.70 4.14
C PRO A 121 -2.27 -13.37 3.35
N GLN A 122 -2.99 -14.39 2.88
CA GLN A 122 -4.27 -14.20 2.19
C GLN A 122 -5.34 -13.58 3.09
N GLN A 123 -5.27 -13.86 4.40
CA GLN A 123 -6.21 -13.38 5.39
C GLN A 123 -5.42 -12.87 6.59
N ASP A 124 -5.77 -11.66 7.01
CA ASP A 124 -5.28 -11.09 8.25
C ASP A 124 -5.91 -11.80 9.45
N THR A 125 -5.11 -11.98 10.50
CA THR A 125 -5.47 -12.74 11.71
C THR A 125 -6.10 -11.89 12.81
N MET A 126 -6.12 -10.57 12.61
CA MET A 126 -6.81 -9.59 13.47
C MET A 126 -8.19 -9.26 12.91
#